data_AF-A0A1Q5QU78-F1
#
_entry.id   AF-A0A1Q5QU78-F1
#
_cell.length_a   1.000
_cell.length_b   1.000
_cell.length_c   1.000
_cell.angle_alpha   90.00
_cell.angle_beta   90.00
_cell.angle_gamma   90.00
#
_symmetry.space_group_name_H-M   'P 1'
#
loop_
_entity.id
_entity.type
_entity.pdbx_description
1 polymer ?
#
loop_
_entity_poly.entity_id
_entity_poly.type
_entity_poly.pdbx_seq_one_letter_code
_entity_poly.pdbx_strand_id
1 'polypeptide(L)' 'LIWAAVPPSADAQATLVRGQVEAIGGHATLLRATEDMRRAIDVFQPQPAGLAALGERVRASFDPRSILNRGRMTKA' A
#
# COMPACT_ATOMS: atom_id res chain seq x y z
N LEU A 1 -14.12 -9.91 -4.41
CA LEU A 1 -13.23 -9.54 -3.28
C LEU A 1 -12.99 -10.77 -2.43
N ILE A 2 -11.75 -11.05 -2.05
CA ILE A 2 -11.40 -12.17 -1.16
C ILE A 2 -10.59 -11.66 0.03
N TRP A 3 -10.63 -12.40 1.14
CA TRP A 3 -9.81 -12.17 2.32
C TRP A 3 -8.99 -13.43 2.57
N ALA A 4 -7.67 -13.30 2.58
CA ALA A 4 -6.77 -14.43 2.73
C ALA A 4 -5.77 -14.15 3.86
N ALA A 5 -5.66 -15.11 4.78
CA ALA A 5 -4.52 -15.18 5.69
C ALA A 5 -3.41 -15.95 4.99
N VAL A 6 -2.20 -15.39 4.99
CA VAL A 6 -1.02 -16.00 4.38
C VAL A 6 -0.04 -16.47 5.46
N PRO A 7 0.77 -17.51 5.20
CA PRO A 7 1.83 -17.90 6.12
C PRO A 7 2.79 -16.73 6.41
N PRO A 8 3.31 -16.62 7.66
CA PRO A 8 4.28 -15.59 8.00
C PRO A 8 5.51 -15.60 7.10
N SER A 9 6.00 -14.41 6.76
CA SER A 9 7.22 -14.18 5.98
C SER A 9 7.76 -12.78 6.27
N ALA A 10 8.98 -12.49 5.85
CA ALA A 10 9.66 -11.22 6.11
C ALA A 10 8.96 -10.00 5.48
N ASP A 11 8.19 -10.18 4.40
CA ASP A 11 7.48 -9.12 3.68
C ASP A 11 5.95 -9.30 3.70
N ALA A 12 5.43 -10.17 4.59
CA ALA A 12 4.02 -10.56 4.61
C ALA A 12 3.50 -11.11 3.27
N GLN A 13 4.36 -11.78 2.49
CA GLN A 13 4.11 -12.29 1.14
C GLN A 13 3.75 -11.19 0.14
N ALA A 14 4.07 -9.93 0.44
CA ALA A 14 3.67 -8.80 -0.40
C ALA A 14 4.21 -8.94 -1.82
N THR A 15 5.48 -9.31 -1.99
CA THR A 15 6.10 -9.46 -3.32
C THR A 15 5.38 -10.53 -4.14
N LEU A 16 5.18 -11.71 -3.56
CA LEU A 16 4.53 -12.83 -4.24
C LEU A 16 3.06 -12.52 -4.55
N VAL A 17 2.28 -12.11 -3.54
CA VAL A 17 0.85 -11.88 -3.69
C VAL A 17 0.58 -10.73 -4.66
N ARG A 18 1.31 -9.61 -4.53
CA ARG A 18 1.12 -8.44 -5.39
C ARG A 18 1.48 -8.72 -6.84
N GLY A 19 2.54 -9.49 -7.10
CA GLY A 19 2.91 -9.89 -8.45
C GLY A 19 1.85 -10.78 -9.12
N GLN A 20 1.26 -11.72 -8.37
CA GLN A 20 0.19 -12.58 -8.90
C GLN A 20 -1.10 -11.81 -9.20
N VAL A 21 -1.52 -10.90 -8.32
CA VAL A 21 -2.73 -10.11 -8.58
C VAL A 21 -2.51 -9.06 -9.67
N GLU A 22 -1.31 -8.49 -9.78
CA GLU A 22 -0.98 -7.52 -10.84
C GLU A 22 -1.10 -8.16 -12.24
N ALA A 23 -0.67 -9.41 -12.41
CA ALA A 23 -0.80 -10.14 -13.67
C ALA A 23 -2.26 -10.29 -14.17
N ILE A 24 -3.24 -10.14 -13.28
CA ILE A 24 -4.68 -10.19 -13.60
C ILE A 24 -5.37 -8.82 -13.42
N GLY A 25 -4.61 -7.73 -13.26
CA GLY A 25 -5.13 -6.38 -13.06
C GLY A 25 -5.75 -6.12 -11.67
N GLY A 26 -5.46 -6.99 -10.70
CA GLY A 26 -5.92 -6.91 -9.32
C GLY A 26 -4.97 -6.16 -8.40
N HIS A 27 -5.39 -5.98 -7.14
CA HIS A 27 -4.62 -5.30 -6.09
C HIS A 27 -4.73 -6.07 -4.77
N ALA A 28 -3.66 -6.04 -3.97
CA ALA A 28 -3.59 -6.64 -2.65
C ALA A 28 -3.19 -5.60 -1.59
N THR A 29 -4.06 -5.44 -0.59
CA THR A 29 -3.87 -4.55 0.55
C THR A 29 -3.51 -5.37 1.78
N LEU A 30 -2.56 -4.88 2.58
CA LEU A 30 -2.22 -5.48 3.88
C LEU A 30 -3.22 -5.01 4.94
N LEU A 31 -4.04 -5.92 5.46
CA LEU A 31 -5.07 -5.54 6.44
C LEU A 31 -4.68 -5.82 7.89
N ARG A 32 -3.96 -6.92 8.16
CA ARG A 32 -3.52 -7.29 9.50
C ARG A 32 -2.08 -7.76 9.46
N ALA A 33 -1.25 -7.14 10.29
CA ALA A 33 0.13 -7.55 10.54
C ALA A 33 0.58 -7.05 11.91
N THR A 34 1.78 -7.44 12.34
CA THR A 34 2.46 -6.80 13.47
C THR A 34 2.75 -5.34 13.13
N GLU A 35 3.01 -4.53 14.16
CA GLU A 35 3.31 -3.12 13.96
C GLU A 35 4.63 -2.91 13.19
N ASP A 36 5.65 -3.73 13.47
CA ASP A 36 6.91 -3.69 12.74
C ASP A 36 6.72 -4.00 11.25
N MET A 37 5.87 -4.97 10.92
CA MET A 37 5.55 -5.30 9.54
C MET A 37 4.79 -4.15 8.84
N ARG A 38 3.82 -3.51 9.52
CA ARG A 38 3.11 -2.34 8.98
C ARG A 38 4.03 -1.13 8.75
N ARG A 39 5.09 -0.99 9.55
CA ARG A 39 6.13 0.03 9.33
C ARG A 39 7.08 -0.35 8.19
N ALA A 40 7.38 -1.64 8.03
CA ALA A 40 8.34 -2.15 7.05
C ALA A 40 7.76 -2.30 5.64
N ILE A 41 6.47 -2.58 5.49
CA ILE A 41 5.82 -2.86 4.20
C ILE A 41 4.68 -1.86 3.93
N ASP A 42 4.54 -1.43 2.69
CA ASP A 42 3.42 -0.55 2.30
C ASP A 42 2.09 -1.27 2.48
N VAL A 43 1.09 -0.56 2.99
CA VAL A 43 -0.25 -1.12 3.20
C VAL A 43 -0.95 -1.38 1.86
N PHE A 44 -0.86 -0.44 0.92
CA PHE A 44 -1.53 -0.52 -0.37
C PHE A 44 -0.62 -1.16 -1.44
N GLN A 45 -1.25 -1.75 -2.46
CA GLN A 45 -0.55 -2.07 -3.70
C GLN A 45 0.04 -0.78 -4.29
N PRO A 46 1.31 -0.78 -4.74
CA PRO A 46 1.88 0.34 -5.46
C PRO A 46 1.03 0.73 -6.67
N GLN A 47 0.82 2.02 -6.86
CA GLN A 47 0.10 2.55 -8.01
C GLN A 47 1.05 2.76 -9.20
N PRO A 48 0.54 2.70 -10.44
CA PRO A 48 1.29 3.17 -11.61
C PRO A 48 1.77 4.61 -11.40
N ALA A 49 3.00 4.90 -11.86
CA ALA A 49 3.66 6.17 -11.58
C ALA A 49 2.82 7.42 -11.92
N GLY A 50 2.08 7.39 -13.04
CA GLY A 50 1.20 8.49 -13.44
C GLY A 50 0.03 8.72 -12.48
N LEU A 51 -0.56 7.64 -11.94
CA LEU A 51 -1.65 7.73 -10.98
C LEU A 51 -1.15 8.19 -9.62
N ALA A 52 0.00 7.68 -9.17
CA ALA A 52 0.66 8.13 -7.95
C ALA A 52 0.96 9.65 -8.01
N ALA A 53 1.53 10.13 -9.12
CA ALA A 53 1.82 11.55 -9.32
C ALA A 53 0.55 12.41 -9.33
N LEU A 54 -0.55 11.93 -9.91
CA LEU A 54 -1.84 12.61 -9.85
C LEU A 54 -2.37 12.67 -8.41
N GLY A 55 -2.35 11.54 -7.70
CA GLY A 55 -2.76 11.45 -6.30
C GLY A 55 -1.99 12.41 -5.41
N GLU A 56 -0.69 12.55 -5.62
CA GLU A 56 0.15 13.50 -4.88
C GLU A 56 -0.22 14.95 -5.14
N ARG A 57 -0.53 15.34 -6.39
CA ARG A 57 -1.02 16.72 -6.68
C ARG A 57 -2.36 17.00 -6.00
N VAL A 58 -3.26 16.02 -6.01
CA VAL A 58 -4.55 16.12 -5.30
C VAL A 58 -4.29 16.27 -3.81
N ARG A 59 -3.46 15.40 -3.21
CA ARG A 59 -3.08 15.47 -1.79
C ARG A 59 -2.51 16.84 -1.42
N ALA A 60 -1.59 17.37 -2.21
CA ALA A 60 -0.98 18.68 -1.97
C ALA A 60 -1.99 19.84 -2.02
N SER A 61 -3.01 19.74 -2.88
CA SER A 61 -4.06 20.76 -3.01
C SER A 61 -4.99 20.81 -1.79
N PHE A 62 -5.30 19.64 -1.20
CA PHE A 62 -6.21 19.52 -0.06
C PHE A 62 -5.50 19.54 1.31
N ASP A 63 -4.24 19.10 1.38
CA ASP A 63 -3.45 19.02 2.59
C ASP A 63 -2.02 19.55 2.37
N PRO A 64 -1.87 20.87 2.10
CA PRO A 64 -0.56 21.47 1.83
C PRO A 64 0.41 21.39 3.01
N ARG A 65 -0.10 21.13 4.24
CA ARG A 65 0.71 20.97 5.45
C ARG A 65 0.94 19.51 5.83
N SER A 66 0.47 18.55 5.04
CA SER A 66 0.60 17.10 5.31
C SER A 66 0.20 16.73 6.75
N ILE A 67 -0.94 17.24 7.22
CA ILE A 67 -1.48 16.96 8.56
C ILE A 67 -2.45 15.77 8.55
N LEU A 68 -3.08 15.47 7.42
CA LEU A 68 -4.04 14.38 7.29
C LEU A 68 -3.30 13.07 7.00
N ASN A 69 -3.60 12.03 7.78
CA ASN A 69 -3.11 10.66 7.53
C ASN A 69 -1.60 10.54 7.30
N ARG A 70 -0.80 11.36 7.99
CA ARG A 70 0.66 11.36 7.89
C ARG A 70 1.22 9.95 8.11
N GLY A 71 2.01 9.47 7.14
CA GLY A 71 2.61 8.14 7.17
C GLY A 71 1.63 6.96 7.04
N ARG A 72 0.34 7.21 6.73
CA ARG A 72 -0.67 6.15 6.59
C ARG A 72 -1.03 5.83 5.13
N MET A 73 -1.09 6.85 4.27
CA MET A 73 -1.47 6.68 2.85
C MET A 73 -0.26 6.34 1.98
N THR A 74 0.81 7.10 2.16
CA THR A 74 2.12 6.89 1.57
C THR A 74 3.14 6.88 2.71
N LYS A 75 4.18 6.06 2.61
CA LYS A 75 5.32 6.19 3.51
C LYS A 75 6.01 7.52 3.24
N ALA A 76 6.39 8.18 4.33
CA ALA A 76 7.20 9.39 4.30
C ALA A 76 8.66 9.06 3.95
#